data_AF-A0A7V3F892-F1
#
_entry.id   AF-A0A7V3F892-F1
#
_cell.length_a   1.000
_cell.length_b   1.000
_cell.length_c   1.000
_cell.angle_alpha   90.00
_cell.angle_beta   90.00
_cell.angle_gamma   90.00
#
_symmetry.space_group_name_H-M   'P 1'
#
loop_
_entity.id
_entity.type
_entity.pdbx_description
1 polymer ?
#
loop_
_entity_poly.entity_id
_entity_poly.type
_entity_poly.pdbx_seq_one_letter_code
_entity_poly.pdbx_strand_id
1 'polypeptide(L)' 'MAVKDKTMYTVELEKHQMAFLEDMVQQYQLPDTSKALRILITYAMDPETERDRIFADVRCFDCE' A
#
# COMPACT_ATOMS: atom_id res chain seq x y z
N MET A 1 2.19 25.45 -11.23
CA MET A 1 1.88 24.02 -11.10
C MET A 1 2.62 23.52 -9.87
N ALA A 2 1.93 23.04 -8.83
CA ALA A 2 2.61 22.55 -7.63
C ALA A 2 3.42 21.30 -8.00
N VAL A 3 4.74 21.36 -7.85
CA VAL A 3 5.61 20.20 -7.97
C VAL A 3 5.24 19.27 -6.82
N LYS A 4 4.67 18.10 -7.13
CA LYS A 4 4.47 17.06 -6.12
C LYS A 4 5.85 16.57 -5.72
N ASP A 5 6.21 16.77 -4.45
CA ASP A 5 7.43 16.22 -3.87
C ASP A 5 7.32 14.69 -3.89
N LYS A 6 7.97 14.06 -4.86
CA LYS A 6 7.95 12.62 -5.10
C LYS A 6 9.37 12.16 -5.32
N THR A 7 9.77 11.15 -4.54
CA THR A 7 11.05 10.47 -4.66
C THR A 7 10.80 8.99 -4.96
N MET A 8 11.66 8.37 -5.76
CA MET A 8 11.60 6.94 -6.03
C MET A 8 12.28 6.17 -4.90
N TYR A 9 11.61 5.14 -4.41
CA TYR A 9 12.11 4.22 -3.39
C TYR A 9 11.96 2.79 -3.91
N THR A 10 12.95 1.95 -3.60
CA THR A 10 12.84 0.50 -3.79
C THR A 10 12.39 -0.12 -2.49
N VAL A 11 11.34 -0.94 -2.55
CA VAL A 11 10.84 -1.71 -1.41
C VAL A 11 10.81 -3.18 -1.80
N GLU A 12 11.09 -4.05 -0.83
CA GLU A 12 10.94 -5.49 -0.98
C GLU A 12 9.54 -5.89 -0.52
N LEU A 13 8.83 -6.65 -1.35
CA LEU A 13 7.46 -7.11 -1.11
C LEU A 13 7.36 -8.58 -1.47
N GLU A 14 6.58 -9.33 -0.70
CA GLU A 14 6.29 -10.72 -1.01
C GLU A 14 5.47 -10.83 -2.31
N LYS A 15 5.59 -11.97 -3.00
CA LYS A 15 4.88 -12.19 -4.28
C LYS A 15 3.37 -12.02 -4.15
N HIS A 16 2.79 -12.48 -3.04
CA HIS A 16 1.35 -12.35 -2.79
C HIS A 16 0.93 -10.90 -2.54
N GLN A 17 1.80 -10.07 -1.93
CA GLN A 17 1.56 -8.64 -1.73
C GLN A 17 1.59 -7.90 -3.08
N MET A 18 2.52 -8.26 -3.96
CA MET A 18 2.57 -7.73 -5.32
C MET A 18 1.34 -8.11 -6.12
N ALA A 19 0.92 -9.38 -6.08
CA ALA A 19 -0.31 -9.85 -6.74
C ALA A 19 -1.54 -9.09 -6.24
N PHE A 20 -1.67 -8.87 -4.93
CA PHE A 20 -2.73 -8.05 -4.36
C PHE A 20 -2.72 -6.61 -4.93
N LEU A 21 -1.56 -5.97 -5.05
CA LEU A 21 -1.47 -4.63 -5.65
C LEU A 21 -1.87 -4.62 -7.13
N GLU A 22 -1.53 -5.66 -7.89
CA GLU A 22 -1.94 -5.81 -9.30
C GLU A 22 -3.46 -5.99 -9.43
N ASP A 23 -4.08 -6.78 -8.55
CA ASP A 23 -5.53 -6.94 -8.51
C ASP A 23 -6.23 -5.61 -8.20
N MET A 24 -5.70 -4.82 -7.26
CA MET A 24 -6.23 -3.48 -6.96
C MET A 24 -6.08 -2.52 -8.15
N VAL A 25 -4.99 -2.65 -8.92
CA VAL A 25 -4.80 -1.87 -10.15
C VAL A 25 -5.90 -2.18 -11.16
N GLN A 26 -6.22 -3.46 -11.37
CA GLN A 26 -7.26 -3.87 -12.31
C GLN A 26 -8.65 -3.46 -11.82
N GLN A 27 -8.98 -3.77 -10.55
CA GLN A 27 -10.30 -3.55 -9.96
C GLN A 27 -10.67 -2.06 -9.93
N TYR A 28 -9.72 -1.18 -9.60
CA TYR A 28 -9.96 0.26 -9.45
C TYR A 28 -9.41 1.09 -10.62
N GLN A 29 -8.98 0.42 -11.70
CA GLN A 29 -8.44 1.05 -12.92
C GLN A 29 -7.32 2.06 -12.62
N LEU A 30 -6.39 1.67 -11.75
CA LEU A 30 -5.27 2.52 -11.37
C LEU A 30 -4.18 2.50 -12.47
N PRO A 31 -3.34 3.55 -12.57
CA PRO A 31 -2.29 3.60 -13.57
C PRO A 31 -1.17 2.57 -13.36
N ASP A 32 -0.86 2.24 -12.10
CA ASP A 32 0.25 1.36 -11.73
C ASP A 32 0.15 0.90 -10.27
N THR A 33 0.91 -0.14 -9.91
CA THR A 33 1.00 -0.67 -8.55
C THR A 33 1.54 0.36 -7.55
N SER A 34 2.36 1.31 -7.99
CA SER A 34 2.81 2.41 -7.12
C SER A 34 1.65 3.33 -6.72
N LYS A 35 0.61 3.47 -7.53
CA LYS A 35 -0.62 4.20 -7.17
C LYS A 35 -1.44 3.42 -6.16
N ALA A 36 -1.58 2.11 -6.33
CA ALA A 36 -2.24 1.25 -5.34
C ALA A 36 -1.53 1.35 -3.97
N LEU A 37 -0.20 1.17 -3.94
CA LEU A 37 0.58 1.28 -2.72
C LEU A 37 0.46 2.66 -2.05
N ARG A 38 0.50 3.75 -2.82
CA ARG A 38 0.29 5.10 -2.27
C ARG A 38 -1.09 5.28 -1.65
N ILE A 39 -2.14 4.68 -2.22
CA ILE A 39 -3.49 4.75 -1.63
C ILE A 39 -3.50 4.07 -0.26
N LEU A 40 -2.92 2.87 -0.15
CA LEU A 40 -2.82 2.14 1.11
C LEU A 40 -2.03 2.93 2.17
N ILE A 41 -0.85 3.45 1.80
CA ILE A 41 -0.02 4.26 2.70
C ILE A 41 -0.77 5.52 3.12
N THR A 42 -1.41 6.22 2.17
CA THR A 42 -2.18 7.44 2.47
C THR A 42 -3.33 7.14 3.43
N TYR A 43 -4.01 6.01 3.24
CA TYR A 43 -5.07 5.57 4.15
C TYR A 43 -4.52 5.27 5.55
N ALA A 44 -3.38 4.58 5.66
CA ALA A 44 -2.72 4.33 6.94
C ALA A 44 -2.13 5.60 7.60
N MET A 45 -1.85 6.64 6.83
CA MET A 45 -1.39 7.94 7.32
C MET A 45 -2.51 8.82 7.88
N ASP A 46 -3.78 8.47 7.73
CA ASP A 46 -4.86 9.21 8.38
C ASP A 46 -4.76 9.00 9.91
N PRO A 47 -4.87 10.04 10.76
CA PRO A 47 -4.91 9.87 12.21
C PRO A 47 -6.21 9.22 12.71
N GLU A 48 -7.28 9.25 11.91
CA GLU A 48 -8.55 8.59 12.23
C GLU A 48 -8.56 7.12 11.81
N THR A 49 -7.65 6.69 10.94
CA THR A 49 -7.39 5.26 10.79
C THR A 49 -6.78 4.75 12.07
N GLU A 50 -7.34 3.67 12.61
CA GLU A 50 -6.83 2.98 13.78
C GLU A 50 -5.47 2.34 13.44
N ARG A 51 -4.41 3.15 13.36
CA ARG A 51 -3.04 2.73 13.01
C ARG A 51 -2.55 1.60 13.91
N ASP A 52 -2.99 1.61 15.17
CA ASP A 52 -2.74 0.52 16.10
C ASP A 52 -3.31 -0.81 15.59
N ARG A 53 -4.44 -0.84 14.88
CA ARG A 53 -4.93 -2.09 14.24
C ARG A 53 -4.08 -2.54 13.06
N ILE A 54 -3.42 -1.62 12.36
CA ILE A 54 -2.53 -1.93 11.22
C ILE A 54 -1.20 -2.51 11.72
N PHE A 55 -0.66 -1.98 12.83
CA PHE A 55 0.68 -2.31 13.30
C PHE A 55 0.74 -3.19 14.57
N ALA A 56 -0.30 -3.22 15.41
CA ALA A 56 -0.32 -4.03 16.63
C ALA A 56 -0.80 -5.47 16.37
N ASP A 57 -1.57 -5.69 15.31
CA ASP A 57 -2.02 -7.02 14.90
C ASP A 57 -1.13 -7.50 13.74
N VAL A 58 -0.10 -8.29 14.05
CA VAL A 58 0.78 -8.87 13.03
C VAL A 58 -0.01 -9.93 12.26
N ARG A 59 -0.72 -9.49 11.22
CA ARG A 59 -1.36 -10.38 10.25
C ARG A 59 -0.31 -10.91 9.30
N CYS A 60 0.43 -11.90 9.75
CA CYS A 60 1.29 -12.67 8.87
C CYS A 60 0.41 -13.68 8.13
N PHE A 61 0.20 -13.47 6.82
CA PHE A 61 -0.51 -14.41 5.97
C PHE A 61 0.26 -15.73 5.75
N ASP A 62 1.56 -15.74 6.07
CA ASP A 62 2.46 -16.91 5.94
C ASP A 62 2.86 -17.53 7.29
N CYS A 63 2.39 -16.98 8.42
CA CYS A 63 2.70 -17.54 9.74
C CYS A 63 1.47 -18.31 10.23
N GLU A 64 1.45 -19.60 9.93
CA GLU A 64 0.76 -20.58 10.79
C GLU A 64 1.56 -20.84 12.07
#